data_AF-A0A0D0A894-F1
#
_entry.id   AF-A0A0D0A894-F1
#
_cell.length_a   1.000
_cell.length_b   1.000
_cell.length_c   1.000
_cell.angle_alpha   90.00
_cell.angle_beta   90.00
_cell.angle_gamma   90.00
#
_symmetry.space_group_name_H-M   'P 1'
#
loop_
_entity.id
_entity.type
_entity.pdbx_description
1 polymer ?
#
loop_
_entity_poly.entity_id
_entity_poly.type
_entity_poly.pdbx_seq_one_letter_code
_entity_poly.pdbx_strand_id
1 'polypeptide(L)'
;MLSVSLTLGKSICTALGTEDKVNLEKMKKDIYLTVRLNALAIKTRICDRLRQRKFELERLERSYRATVNAERKLHVNMQHSIKRQEPGILKLITTYNSLCSQLRSLIRQRRAPLSAVPPHIIPCDGIFQLDVDDDIWQDVGLDDNTLNPPAWLSDDKVRNGIRLQLEVNWCNEEEARLMRERAVLQEWMLVEWDSMQTALNKAVADPALSFHLGSHADELVNICVIWRKKDDDDESLEGDGEDDGESDLEYGEIEDEELMDAIEEIALADEYRYGQNEELVDDLDDLDDIDNEFMPSSPIKSLHKRRNL
;
A
#
# COMPACT_ATOMS: atom_id res chain seq x y z
N MET A 1 26.85 -2.55 10.51
CA MET A 1 26.53 -2.27 9.09
C MET A 1 27.38 -1.18 8.42
N LEU A 2 27.89 -0.16 9.13
CA LEU A 2 28.77 0.89 8.54
C LEU A 2 30.13 0.36 8.00
N SER A 3 30.64 -0.74 8.54
CA SER A 3 31.92 -1.35 8.11
C SER A 3 31.85 -1.98 6.71
N VAL A 4 30.73 -2.62 6.36
CA VAL A 4 30.57 -3.36 5.09
C VAL A 4 30.43 -2.41 3.88
N SER A 5 29.82 -1.24 4.07
CA SER A 5 29.70 -0.23 3.00
C SER A 5 31.02 0.49 2.72
N LEU A 6 31.87 0.68 3.75
CA LEU A 6 33.22 1.27 3.61
C LEU A 6 34.22 0.30 2.97
N THR A 7 34.08 -1.01 3.18
CA THR A 7 34.94 -2.04 2.57
C THR A 7 34.59 -2.30 1.11
N LEU A 8 33.29 -2.28 0.75
CA LEU A 8 32.85 -2.44 -0.65
C LEU A 8 33.31 -1.26 -1.53
N GLY A 9 33.19 -0.01 -1.03
CA GLY A 9 33.67 1.18 -1.75
C GLY A 9 35.20 1.22 -1.94
N LYS A 10 35.97 0.69 -0.97
CA LYS A 10 37.44 0.56 -1.08
C LYS A 10 37.85 -0.53 -2.08
N SER A 11 37.15 -1.66 -2.12
CA SER A 11 37.43 -2.77 -3.03
C SER A 11 37.19 -2.42 -4.51
N ILE A 12 36.13 -1.66 -4.80
CA ILE A 12 35.83 -1.18 -6.16
C ILE A 12 36.89 -0.17 -6.63
N CYS A 13 37.33 0.75 -5.76
CA CYS A 13 38.40 1.70 -6.11
C CYS A 13 39.73 1.00 -6.41
N THR A 14 40.04 -0.13 -5.77
CA THR A 14 41.27 -0.89 -6.06
C THR A 14 41.23 -1.63 -7.41
N ALA A 15 40.03 -1.98 -7.91
CA ALA A 15 39.83 -2.69 -9.18
C ALA A 15 39.87 -1.79 -10.43
N LEU A 16 39.83 -0.47 -10.26
CA LEU A 16 39.86 0.51 -11.36
C LEU A 16 41.28 0.78 -11.87
N GLY A 17 41.42 0.97 -13.18
CA GLY A 17 42.67 1.38 -13.82
C GLY A 17 43.17 2.74 -13.32
N THR A 18 44.44 3.06 -13.55
CA THR A 18 45.02 4.36 -13.16
C THR A 18 44.32 5.54 -13.83
N GLU A 19 43.88 5.37 -15.07
CA GLU A 19 43.12 6.37 -15.83
C GLU A 19 41.69 6.56 -15.30
N ASP A 20 41.01 5.47 -14.96
CA ASP A 20 39.67 5.49 -14.36
C ASP A 20 39.68 6.17 -12.99
N LYS A 21 40.73 5.94 -12.18
CA LYS A 21 40.91 6.62 -10.89
C LYS A 21 41.04 8.13 -11.06
N VAL A 22 41.80 8.57 -12.06
CA VAL A 22 41.97 10.00 -12.35
C VAL A 22 40.67 10.62 -12.88
N ASN A 23 39.94 9.90 -13.73
CA ASN A 23 38.63 10.34 -14.23
C ASN A 23 37.58 10.40 -13.11
N LEU A 24 37.56 9.42 -12.21
CA LEU A 24 36.71 9.44 -11.02
C LEU A 24 37.02 10.65 -10.12
N GLU A 25 38.30 10.95 -9.88
CA GLU A 25 38.70 12.11 -9.09
C GLU A 25 38.35 13.44 -9.78
N LYS A 26 38.36 13.51 -11.12
CA LYS A 26 37.84 14.66 -11.86
C LYS A 26 36.31 14.78 -11.74
N MET A 27 35.59 13.67 -11.87
CA MET A 27 34.13 13.62 -11.73
C MET A 27 33.68 14.02 -10.31
N LYS A 28 34.38 13.57 -9.26
CA LYS A 28 34.14 14.00 -7.88
C LYS A 28 34.40 15.49 -7.65
N LYS A 29 35.31 16.10 -8.42
CA LYS A 29 35.60 17.53 -8.34
C LYS A 29 34.58 18.39 -9.09
N ASP A 30 33.81 17.79 -9.99
CA ASP A 30 32.68 18.46 -10.61
C ASP A 30 31.54 18.58 -9.59
N ILE A 31 31.33 19.83 -9.14
CA ILE A 31 30.31 20.19 -8.15
C ILE A 31 28.92 19.87 -8.69
N TYR A 32 28.66 20.12 -9.98
CA TYR A 32 27.34 19.87 -10.57
C TYR A 32 27.04 18.38 -10.57
N LEU A 33 27.98 17.57 -11.07
CA LEU A 33 27.81 16.12 -11.12
C LEU A 33 27.66 15.50 -9.73
N THR A 34 28.45 15.97 -8.75
CA THR A 34 28.37 15.48 -7.36
C THR A 34 27.03 15.79 -6.72
N VAL A 35 26.52 17.01 -6.88
CA VAL A 35 25.20 17.40 -6.35
C VAL A 35 24.09 16.60 -7.04
N ARG A 36 24.19 16.37 -8.36
CA ARG A 36 23.22 15.58 -9.13
C ARG A 36 23.17 14.12 -8.68
N LEU A 37 24.32 13.47 -8.53
CA LEU A 37 24.41 12.09 -8.04
C LEU A 37 23.89 11.95 -6.61
N ASN A 38 24.19 12.92 -5.74
CA ASN A 38 23.64 12.95 -4.39
C ASN A 38 22.11 13.10 -4.39
N ALA A 39 21.56 13.96 -5.25
CA ALA A 39 20.13 14.14 -5.39
C ALA A 39 19.45 12.84 -5.86
N LEU A 40 20.01 12.16 -6.86
CA LEU A 40 19.54 10.85 -7.33
C LEU A 40 19.55 9.80 -6.21
N ALA A 41 20.65 9.71 -5.45
CA ALA A 41 20.77 8.76 -4.34
C ALA A 41 19.75 9.01 -3.23
N ILE A 42 19.51 10.28 -2.87
CA ILE A 42 18.48 10.64 -1.88
C ILE A 42 17.10 10.32 -2.44
N LYS A 43 16.82 10.64 -3.71
CA LYS A 43 15.54 10.34 -4.35
C LYS A 43 15.23 8.84 -4.35
N THR A 44 16.23 8.02 -4.69
CA THR A 44 16.12 6.55 -4.64
C THR A 44 15.75 6.10 -3.22
N ARG A 45 16.41 6.64 -2.19
CA ARG A 45 16.12 6.33 -0.79
C ARG A 45 14.72 6.78 -0.34
N ILE A 46 14.24 7.93 -0.82
CA ILE A 46 12.87 8.39 -0.56
C ILE A 46 11.88 7.39 -1.16
N CYS A 47 12.06 7.05 -2.44
CA CYS A 47 11.24 6.09 -3.15
C CYS A 47 11.17 4.74 -2.43
N ASP A 48 12.31 4.18 -2.01
CA ASP A 48 12.36 2.90 -1.30
C ASP A 48 11.61 2.96 0.04
N ARG A 49 11.74 4.06 0.79
CA ARG A 49 11.02 4.24 2.05
C ARG A 49 9.51 4.38 1.87
N LEU A 50 9.08 5.09 0.83
CA LEU A 50 7.67 5.21 0.49
C LEU A 50 7.07 3.85 0.09
N ARG A 51 7.79 3.07 -0.72
CA ARG A 51 7.38 1.70 -1.06
C ARG A 51 7.30 0.82 0.17
N GLN A 52 8.32 0.84 1.03
CA GLN A 52 8.33 0.05 2.27
C GLN A 52 7.12 0.40 3.16
N ARG A 53 6.83 1.70 3.33
CA ARG A 53 5.66 2.16 4.07
C ARG A 53 4.36 1.63 3.46
N LYS A 54 4.20 1.68 2.13
CA LYS A 54 3.01 1.16 1.44
C LYS A 54 2.82 -0.33 1.70
N PHE A 55 3.89 -1.12 1.64
CA PHE A 55 3.84 -2.55 1.97
C PHE A 55 3.53 -2.81 3.44
N GLU A 56 4.07 -2.01 4.37
CA GLU A 56 3.76 -2.13 5.80
C GLU A 56 2.28 -1.84 6.09
N LEU A 57 1.70 -0.82 5.45
CA LEU A 57 0.29 -0.45 5.59
C LEU A 57 -0.63 -1.52 4.98
N GLU A 58 -0.30 -2.02 3.78
CA GLU A 58 -1.06 -3.07 3.13
C GLU A 58 -0.99 -4.41 3.90
N ARG A 59 0.15 -4.68 4.56
CA ARG A 59 0.28 -5.82 5.47
C ARG A 59 -0.62 -5.65 6.70
N LEU A 60 -0.69 -4.44 7.26
CA LEU A 60 -1.57 -4.11 8.37
C LEU A 60 -3.04 -4.33 7.99
N GLU A 61 -3.47 -3.80 6.85
CA GLU A 61 -4.84 -3.94 6.34
C GLU A 61 -5.25 -5.41 6.16
N ARG A 62 -4.39 -6.22 5.52
CA ARG A 62 -4.63 -7.66 5.35
C ARG A 62 -4.72 -8.39 6.68
N SER A 63 -3.84 -8.08 7.64
CA SER A 63 -3.89 -8.69 8.97
C SER A 63 -5.19 -8.35 9.71
N TYR A 64 -5.64 -7.09 9.61
CA TYR A 64 -6.89 -6.62 10.21
C TYR A 64 -8.11 -7.35 9.64
N ARG A 65 -8.18 -7.51 8.31
CA ARG A 65 -9.26 -8.27 7.66
C ARG A 65 -9.24 -9.76 8.03
N ALA A 66 -8.06 -10.34 8.25
CA ALA A 66 -7.91 -11.74 8.59
C ALA A 66 -8.22 -12.06 10.07
N THR A 67 -8.03 -11.11 10.99
CA THR A 67 -8.10 -11.35 12.44
C THR A 67 -9.00 -10.34 13.17
N VAL A 68 -10.28 -10.27 12.78
CA VAL A 68 -11.30 -9.42 13.46
C VAL A 68 -11.36 -9.63 14.98
N ASN A 69 -10.86 -10.76 15.52
CA ASN A 69 -10.96 -11.06 16.95
C ASN A 69 -9.65 -11.29 17.75
N ALA A 70 -8.43 -11.08 17.23
CA ALA A 70 -7.23 -11.51 17.98
C ALA A 70 -6.04 -10.55 18.19
N GLU A 71 -5.79 -9.47 17.43
CA GLU A 71 -4.47 -8.79 17.54
C GLU A 71 -4.47 -7.25 17.48
N ARG A 72 -5.23 -6.58 18.37
CA ARG A 72 -5.12 -5.11 18.57
C ARG A 72 -3.69 -4.65 18.93
N LYS A 73 -2.89 -5.47 19.62
CA LYS A 73 -1.53 -5.09 20.05
C LYS A 73 -0.52 -5.04 18.91
N LEU A 74 -0.59 -5.95 17.93
CA LEU A 74 0.28 -5.91 16.75
C LEU A 74 -0.07 -4.71 15.85
N HIS A 75 -1.35 -4.37 15.80
CA HIS A 75 -1.84 -3.20 15.06
C HIS A 75 -1.26 -1.89 15.60
N VAL A 76 -1.32 -1.67 16.92
CA VAL A 76 -0.78 -0.46 17.57
C VAL A 76 0.73 -0.35 17.36
N ASN A 77 1.49 -1.43 17.56
CA ASN A 77 2.94 -1.44 17.37
C ASN A 77 3.34 -1.11 15.92
N MET A 78 2.62 -1.65 14.94
CA MET A 78 2.90 -1.40 13.52
C MET A 78 2.49 0.01 13.11
N GLN A 79 1.35 0.53 13.58
CA GLN A 79 0.95 1.92 13.38
C GLN A 79 1.97 2.90 13.96
N HIS A 80 2.49 2.65 15.16
CA HIS A 80 3.55 3.46 15.73
C HIS A 80 4.85 3.39 14.94
N SER A 81 5.22 2.22 14.41
CA SER A 81 6.37 2.08 13.50
C SER A 81 6.20 2.93 12.25
N ILE A 82 5.03 2.89 11.60
CA ILE A 82 4.70 3.68 10.42
C ILE A 82 4.79 5.18 10.71
N LYS A 83 4.18 5.65 11.81
CA LYS A 83 4.22 7.06 12.23
C LYS A 83 5.65 7.54 12.53
N ARG A 84 6.49 6.70 13.14
CA ARG A 84 7.90 7.05 13.45
C ARG A 84 8.76 7.24 12.20
N GLN A 85 8.42 6.61 11.07
CA GLN A 85 9.20 6.71 9.83
C GLN A 85 8.92 8.00 9.04
N GLU A 86 7.74 8.60 9.20
CA GLU A 86 7.29 9.84 8.51
C GLU A 86 8.26 11.01 8.64
N PRO A 87 8.68 11.44 9.84
CA PRO A 87 9.60 12.57 9.96
C PRO A 87 10.95 12.28 9.30
N GLY A 88 11.37 11.01 9.26
CA GLY A 88 12.58 10.59 8.57
C GLY A 88 12.47 10.71 7.05
N ILE A 89 11.27 10.49 6.48
CA ILE A 89 11.00 10.65 5.04
C ILE A 89 10.93 12.14 4.70
N LEU A 90 10.21 12.95 5.49
CA LEU A 90 10.15 14.41 5.31
C LEU A 90 11.53 15.06 5.39
N LYS A 91 12.40 14.58 6.29
CA LYS A 91 13.80 15.04 6.36
C LYS A 91 14.61 14.70 5.10
N LEU A 92 14.34 13.57 4.45
CA LEU A 92 14.99 13.23 3.18
C LEU A 92 14.45 14.09 2.03
N ILE A 93 13.16 14.41 2.03
CA ILE A 93 12.55 15.28 1.02
C ILE A 93 13.09 16.70 1.12
N THR A 94 13.20 17.25 2.34
CA THR A 94 13.77 18.58 2.55
C THR A 94 15.23 18.66 2.09
N THR A 95 16.05 17.63 2.37
CA THR A 95 17.43 17.58 1.87
C THR A 95 17.47 17.45 0.35
N TYR A 96 16.63 16.60 -0.26
CA TYR A 96 16.51 16.50 -1.71
C TYR A 96 16.11 17.83 -2.37
N ASN A 97 15.10 18.51 -1.84
CA ASN A 97 14.62 19.80 -2.35
C ASN A 97 15.70 20.90 -2.23
N SER A 98 16.53 20.83 -1.18
CA SER A 98 17.69 21.71 -1.05
C SER A 98 18.74 21.47 -2.14
N LEU A 99 19.00 20.20 -2.50
CA LEU A 99 19.90 19.84 -3.59
C LEU A 99 19.33 20.26 -4.95
N CYS A 100 18.03 20.11 -5.17
CA CYS A 100 17.34 20.59 -6.37
C CYS A 100 17.48 22.11 -6.53
N SER A 101 17.36 22.86 -5.43
CA SER A 101 17.59 24.30 -5.41
C SER A 101 19.04 24.67 -5.74
N GLN A 102 20.01 23.89 -5.24
CA GLN A 102 21.42 24.05 -5.58
C GLN A 102 21.69 23.76 -7.07
N LEU A 103 21.11 22.70 -7.63
CA LEU A 103 21.22 22.37 -9.06
C LEU A 103 20.64 23.47 -9.94
N ARG A 104 19.45 23.99 -9.60
CA ARG A 104 18.84 25.14 -10.29
C ARG A 104 19.76 26.37 -10.27
N SER A 105 20.42 26.63 -9.14
CA SER A 105 21.39 27.72 -9.02
C SER A 105 22.61 27.51 -9.92
N LEU A 106 23.19 26.30 -9.93
CA LEU A 106 24.34 25.96 -10.78
C LEU A 106 24.03 26.06 -12.28
N ILE A 107 22.81 25.65 -12.68
CA ILE A 107 22.31 25.80 -14.06
C ILE A 107 22.20 27.28 -14.42
N ARG A 108 21.60 28.11 -13.55
CA ARG A 108 21.48 29.55 -13.75
C ARG A 108 22.85 30.24 -13.86
N GLN A 109 23.84 29.76 -13.11
CA GLN A 109 25.23 30.25 -13.16
C GLN A 109 26.03 29.73 -14.35
N ARG A 110 25.44 28.92 -15.25
CA ARG A 110 26.12 28.26 -16.38
C ARG A 110 27.32 27.40 -15.98
N ARG A 111 27.28 26.83 -14.76
CA ARG A 111 28.27 25.86 -14.25
C ARG A 111 27.82 24.42 -14.46
N ALA A 112 26.75 24.22 -15.23
CA ALA A 112 26.20 22.95 -15.63
C ALA A 112 26.32 22.77 -17.16
N PRO A 113 26.21 21.54 -17.69
CA PRO A 113 26.11 21.30 -19.13
C PRO A 113 25.01 22.12 -19.80
N LEU A 114 25.19 22.46 -21.08
CA LEU A 114 24.26 23.30 -21.84
C LEU A 114 22.83 22.72 -21.95
N SER A 115 22.70 21.39 -21.88
CA SER A 115 21.42 20.66 -21.93
C SER A 115 20.89 20.27 -20.55
N ALA A 116 21.44 20.82 -19.46
CA ALA A 116 21.04 20.47 -18.11
C ALA A 116 19.62 20.94 -17.79
N VAL A 117 18.72 19.98 -17.54
CA VAL A 117 17.35 20.24 -17.08
C VAL A 117 17.33 20.20 -15.55
N PRO A 118 16.69 21.19 -14.88
CA PRO A 118 16.56 21.16 -13.43
C PRO A 118 15.61 20.04 -12.97
N PRO A 119 15.94 19.31 -11.89
CA PRO A 119 15.03 18.33 -11.31
C PRO A 119 13.73 18.95 -10.75
N HIS A 120 12.68 18.15 -10.75
CA HIS A 120 11.41 18.46 -10.10
C HIS A 120 11.55 18.44 -8.58
N ILE A 121 10.91 19.40 -7.91
CA ILE A 121 10.84 19.44 -6.45
C ILE A 121 9.73 18.50 -6.02
N ILE A 122 9.96 17.76 -4.94
CA ILE A 122 8.93 16.88 -4.36
C ILE A 122 8.15 17.69 -3.31
N PRO A 123 6.83 17.86 -3.46
CA PRO A 123 6.02 18.50 -2.43
C PRO A 123 6.06 17.67 -1.13
N CYS A 124 6.08 18.34 0.02
CA CYS A 124 5.99 17.66 1.31
C CYS A 124 4.55 17.22 1.60
N ASP A 125 3.58 18.01 1.13
CA ASP A 125 2.16 17.77 1.31
C ASP A 125 1.70 16.65 0.37
N GLY A 126 0.80 15.79 0.85
CA GLY A 126 0.26 14.68 0.04
C GLY A 126 1.25 13.55 -0.25
N ILE A 127 2.50 13.61 0.22
CA ILE A 127 3.54 12.61 -0.12
C ILE A 127 3.23 11.18 0.35
N PHE A 128 2.31 11.02 1.28
CA PHE A 128 1.87 9.70 1.75
C PHE A 128 0.64 9.17 1.01
N GLN A 129 0.05 9.98 0.13
CA GLN A 129 -1.10 9.64 -0.72
C GLN A 129 -0.66 9.46 -2.19
N LEU A 130 0.58 8.98 -2.40
CA LEU A 130 1.14 8.84 -3.73
C LEU A 130 0.47 7.72 -4.53
N ASP A 131 0.23 8.01 -5.80
CA ASP A 131 -0.18 7.05 -6.82
C ASP A 131 1.03 6.58 -7.67
N VAL A 132 0.81 5.55 -8.47
CA VAL A 132 1.81 4.92 -9.35
C VAL A 132 2.31 5.91 -10.41
N ASP A 133 1.49 6.90 -10.77
CA ASP A 133 1.76 7.83 -11.85
C ASP A 133 2.44 9.14 -11.42
N ASP A 134 2.68 9.31 -10.13
CA ASP A 134 3.24 10.56 -9.62
C ASP A 134 4.67 10.82 -10.12
N ASP A 135 4.97 12.11 -10.35
CA ASP A 135 6.25 12.55 -10.89
C ASP A 135 7.48 12.19 -10.03
N ILE A 136 7.26 11.84 -8.77
CA ILE A 136 8.31 11.33 -7.88
C ILE A 136 9.02 10.10 -8.46
N TRP A 137 8.33 9.30 -9.27
CA TRP A 137 8.90 8.10 -9.87
C TRP A 137 9.78 8.40 -11.10
N GLN A 138 9.82 9.64 -11.60
CA GLN A 138 10.55 10.02 -12.82
C GLN A 138 11.88 10.73 -12.51
N ASP A 139 13.01 10.24 -13.01
CA ASP A 139 14.35 10.82 -12.74
C ASP A 139 14.74 12.01 -13.64
N VAL A 140 13.77 12.88 -13.93
CA VAL A 140 13.97 14.05 -14.79
C VAL A 140 15.08 14.95 -14.25
N GLY A 141 16.09 15.25 -15.08
CA GLY A 141 17.22 16.11 -14.72
C GLY A 141 18.25 15.47 -13.78
N LEU A 142 18.06 14.21 -13.41
CA LEU A 142 18.96 13.46 -12.52
C LEU A 142 19.69 12.31 -13.24
N ASP A 143 19.07 11.71 -14.25
CA ASP A 143 19.69 10.68 -15.10
C ASP A 143 19.80 11.12 -16.57
N ASP A 144 20.95 10.84 -17.19
CA ASP A 144 21.23 11.12 -18.62
C ASP A 144 21.05 9.86 -19.51
N ASN A 145 20.76 8.69 -18.93
CA ASN A 145 20.75 7.41 -19.67
C ASN A 145 19.61 7.26 -20.68
N THR A 146 18.65 8.19 -20.72
CA THR A 146 17.50 8.15 -21.63
C THR A 146 17.56 9.29 -22.65
N LEU A 147 18.62 9.32 -23.47
CA LEU A 147 18.69 10.24 -24.62
C LEU A 147 17.48 10.10 -25.56
N ASN A 148 16.79 8.95 -25.57
CA ASN A 148 15.51 8.71 -26.24
C ASN A 148 14.64 7.80 -25.35
N PRO A 149 13.90 8.36 -24.38
CA PRO A 149 13.01 7.56 -23.54
C PRO A 149 11.86 7.01 -24.40
N PRO A 150 11.38 5.78 -24.15
CA PRO A 150 10.19 5.25 -24.81
C PRO A 150 9.00 6.21 -24.70
N ALA A 151 8.10 6.21 -25.69
CA ALA A 151 6.98 7.15 -25.74
C ALA A 151 6.05 7.07 -24.51
N TRP A 152 5.90 5.90 -23.89
CA TRP A 152 5.15 5.76 -22.64
C TRP A 152 5.79 6.49 -21.44
N LEU A 153 7.05 6.91 -21.54
CA LEU A 153 7.74 7.69 -20.51
C LEU A 153 7.88 9.17 -20.90
N SER A 154 7.89 9.49 -22.20
CA SER A 154 8.23 10.82 -22.71
C SER A 154 7.06 11.59 -23.34
N ASP A 155 5.99 10.93 -23.74
CA ASP A 155 4.81 11.55 -24.36
C ASP A 155 3.60 11.47 -23.42
N ASP A 156 3.15 12.63 -22.94
CA ASP A 156 1.99 12.77 -22.07
C ASP A 156 0.71 12.19 -22.68
N LYS A 157 0.55 12.27 -24.01
CA LYS A 157 -0.62 11.71 -24.69
C LYS A 157 -0.61 10.19 -24.66
N VAL A 158 0.58 9.58 -24.85
CA VAL A 158 0.73 8.13 -24.76
C VAL A 158 0.49 7.66 -23.33
N ARG A 159 1.00 8.38 -22.33
CA ARG A 159 0.73 8.07 -20.91
C ARG A 159 -0.75 8.14 -20.57
N ASN A 160 -1.41 9.25 -20.93
CA ASN A 160 -2.83 9.42 -20.70
C ASN A 160 -3.65 8.35 -21.45
N GLY A 161 -3.27 8.03 -22.70
CA GLY A 161 -3.92 6.97 -23.46
C GLY A 161 -3.79 5.58 -22.80
N ILE A 162 -2.62 5.25 -22.25
CA ILE A 162 -2.41 4.00 -21.50
C ILE A 162 -3.30 3.98 -20.25
N ARG A 163 -3.36 5.08 -19.48
CA ARG A 163 -4.20 5.18 -18.28
C ARG A 163 -5.67 4.95 -18.59
N LEU A 164 -6.19 5.69 -19.58
CA LEU A 164 -7.58 5.55 -20.01
C LEU A 164 -7.89 4.13 -20.51
N GLN A 165 -6.95 3.49 -21.23
CA GLN A 165 -7.14 2.12 -21.68
C GLN A 165 -7.15 1.11 -20.52
N LEU A 166 -6.33 1.31 -19.49
CA LEU A 166 -6.33 0.46 -18.29
C LEU A 166 -7.62 0.63 -17.49
N GLU A 167 -8.11 1.86 -17.36
CA GLU A 167 -9.38 2.15 -16.70
C GLU A 167 -10.55 1.44 -17.41
N VAL A 168 -10.63 1.54 -18.75
CA VAL A 168 -11.62 0.78 -19.54
C VAL A 168 -11.48 -0.72 -19.32
N ASN A 169 -10.25 -1.25 -19.28
CA ASN A 169 -10.04 -2.67 -19.02
C ASN A 169 -10.51 -3.09 -17.62
N TRP A 170 -10.27 -2.26 -16.60
CA TRP A 170 -10.75 -2.51 -15.24
C TRP A 170 -12.26 -2.43 -15.14
N CYS A 171 -12.91 -1.45 -15.76
CA CYS A 171 -14.36 -1.38 -15.82
C CYS A 171 -14.94 -2.66 -16.44
N ASN A 172 -14.37 -3.13 -17.57
CA ASN A 172 -14.81 -4.38 -18.21
C ASN A 172 -14.58 -5.61 -17.33
N GLU A 173 -13.45 -5.68 -16.63
CA GLU A 173 -13.15 -6.79 -15.71
C GLU A 173 -14.08 -6.78 -14.51
N GLU A 174 -14.34 -5.61 -13.94
CA GLU A 174 -15.22 -5.40 -12.79
C GLU A 174 -16.67 -5.72 -13.16
N GLU A 175 -17.16 -5.23 -14.29
CA GLU A 175 -18.49 -5.58 -14.81
C GLU A 175 -18.60 -7.09 -15.00
N ALA A 176 -17.60 -7.74 -15.60
CA ALA A 176 -17.59 -9.20 -15.75
C ALA A 176 -17.54 -9.94 -14.41
N ARG A 177 -16.87 -9.39 -13.38
CA ARG A 177 -16.86 -9.94 -12.02
C ARG A 177 -18.23 -9.81 -11.37
N LEU A 178 -18.82 -8.61 -11.38
CA LEU A 178 -20.13 -8.32 -10.82
C LEU A 178 -21.22 -9.17 -11.48
N MET A 179 -21.17 -9.35 -12.80
CA MET A 179 -22.09 -10.23 -13.52
C MET A 179 -21.99 -11.69 -13.05
N ARG A 180 -20.77 -12.19 -12.80
CA ARG A 180 -20.58 -13.54 -12.23
C ARG A 180 -21.11 -13.62 -10.81
N GLU A 181 -20.80 -12.65 -9.96
CA GLU A 181 -21.26 -12.62 -8.56
C GLU A 181 -22.78 -12.56 -8.49
N ARG A 182 -23.42 -11.71 -9.30
CA ARG A 182 -24.87 -11.64 -9.46
C ARG A 182 -25.45 -12.99 -9.86
N ALA A 183 -24.89 -13.64 -10.88
CA ALA A 183 -25.37 -14.94 -11.33
C ALA A 183 -25.28 -16.01 -10.22
N VAL A 184 -24.16 -16.03 -9.49
CA VAL A 184 -23.96 -16.96 -8.36
C VAL A 184 -24.95 -16.69 -7.22
N LEU A 185 -25.21 -15.43 -6.88
CA LEU A 185 -26.19 -15.07 -5.85
C LEU A 185 -27.62 -15.47 -6.25
N GLN A 186 -27.98 -15.27 -7.51
CA GLN A 186 -29.27 -15.68 -8.05
C GLN A 186 -29.44 -17.21 -8.05
N GLU A 187 -28.41 -17.94 -8.49
CA GLU A 187 -28.41 -19.40 -8.46
C GLU A 187 -28.52 -19.94 -7.04
N TRP A 188 -27.71 -19.41 -6.11
CA TRP A 188 -27.79 -19.76 -4.69
C TRP A 188 -29.19 -19.55 -4.13
N MET A 189 -29.79 -18.39 -4.39
CA MET A 189 -31.13 -18.06 -3.91
C MET A 189 -32.20 -19.03 -4.44
N LEU A 190 -32.14 -19.40 -5.74
CA LEU A 190 -33.07 -20.36 -6.33
C LEU A 190 -32.94 -21.75 -5.69
N VAL A 191 -31.71 -22.22 -5.48
CA VAL A 191 -31.44 -23.52 -4.85
C VAL A 191 -31.90 -23.53 -3.38
N GLU A 192 -31.63 -22.46 -2.65
CA GLU A 192 -32.03 -22.32 -1.24
C GLU A 192 -33.56 -22.27 -1.11
N TRP A 193 -34.22 -21.50 -1.98
CA TRP A 193 -35.69 -21.40 -2.01
C TRP A 193 -36.36 -22.74 -2.31
N ASP A 194 -35.87 -23.49 -3.31
CA ASP A 194 -36.41 -24.82 -3.65
C ASP A 194 -36.20 -25.83 -2.52
N SER A 195 -35.02 -25.81 -1.89
CA SER A 195 -34.68 -26.65 -0.75
C SER A 195 -35.61 -26.37 0.44
N MET A 196 -35.85 -25.10 0.73
CA MET A 196 -36.73 -24.65 1.79
C MET A 196 -38.19 -24.98 1.51
N GLN A 197 -38.69 -24.77 0.29
CA GLN A 197 -40.06 -25.14 -0.08
C GLN A 197 -40.27 -26.66 0.04
N THR A 198 -39.28 -27.45 -0.36
CA THR A 198 -39.29 -28.92 -0.20
C THR A 198 -39.30 -29.32 1.27
N ALA A 199 -38.53 -28.63 2.12
CA ALA A 199 -38.51 -28.87 3.57
C ALA A 199 -39.86 -28.52 4.21
N LEU A 200 -40.45 -27.37 3.85
CA LEU A 200 -41.74 -26.92 4.35
C LEU A 200 -42.87 -27.91 3.98
N ASN A 201 -42.88 -28.39 2.75
CA ASN A 201 -43.83 -29.40 2.28
C ASN A 201 -43.72 -30.74 3.04
N LYS A 202 -42.54 -31.08 3.58
CA LYS A 202 -42.31 -32.29 4.39
C LYS A 202 -42.59 -32.07 5.88
N ALA A 203 -42.44 -30.84 6.36
CA ALA A 203 -42.58 -30.46 7.76
C ALA A 203 -44.05 -30.29 8.22
N VAL A 204 -45.05 -30.55 7.36
CA VAL A 204 -46.49 -30.35 7.63
C VAL A 204 -46.98 -31.01 8.93
N ALA A 205 -46.33 -32.10 9.36
CA ALA A 205 -46.67 -32.81 10.60
C ALA A 205 -46.04 -32.20 11.88
N ASP A 206 -45.06 -31.30 11.75
CA ASP A 206 -44.39 -30.62 12.86
C ASP A 206 -44.61 -29.10 12.78
N PRO A 207 -45.53 -28.56 13.60
CA PRO A 207 -45.85 -27.14 13.62
C PRO A 207 -44.68 -26.24 14.01
N ALA A 208 -43.77 -26.71 14.88
CA ALA A 208 -42.63 -25.92 15.33
C ALA A 208 -41.59 -25.77 14.22
N LEU A 209 -41.28 -26.87 13.53
CA LEU A 209 -40.38 -26.86 12.38
C LEU A 209 -40.96 -26.03 11.22
N SER A 210 -42.27 -26.14 10.96
CA SER A 210 -42.95 -25.35 9.94
C SER A 210 -42.88 -23.84 10.22
N PHE A 211 -43.00 -23.42 11.49
CA PHE A 211 -42.86 -22.02 11.88
C PHE A 211 -41.45 -21.49 11.60
N HIS A 212 -40.41 -22.21 12.00
CA HIS A 212 -39.03 -21.78 11.77
C HIS A 212 -38.67 -21.71 10.29
N LEU A 213 -39.11 -22.69 9.49
CA LEU A 213 -38.92 -22.66 8.04
C LEU A 213 -39.69 -21.52 7.37
N GLY A 214 -40.88 -21.19 7.87
CA GLY A 214 -41.65 -20.02 7.43
C GLY A 214 -40.93 -18.70 7.72
N SER A 215 -40.38 -18.53 8.94
CA SER A 215 -39.60 -17.34 9.27
C SER A 215 -38.35 -17.20 8.40
N HIS A 216 -37.64 -18.30 8.14
CA HIS A 216 -36.50 -18.27 7.22
C HIS A 216 -36.91 -17.93 5.78
N ALA A 217 -38.11 -18.35 5.35
CA ALA A 217 -38.64 -17.97 4.04
C ALA A 217 -38.90 -16.47 3.93
N ASP A 218 -39.47 -15.87 4.97
CA ASP A 218 -39.69 -14.44 5.04
C ASP A 218 -38.36 -13.67 5.02
N GLU A 219 -37.33 -14.17 5.70
CA GLU A 219 -35.97 -13.60 5.67
C GLU A 219 -35.38 -13.62 4.25
N LEU A 220 -35.46 -14.76 3.56
CA LEU A 220 -34.99 -14.89 2.17
C LEU A 220 -35.72 -13.94 1.21
N VAL A 221 -37.05 -13.81 1.35
CA VAL A 221 -37.83 -12.85 0.56
C VAL A 221 -37.41 -11.42 0.85
N ASN A 222 -37.17 -11.07 2.12
CA ASN A 222 -36.73 -9.75 2.51
C ASN A 222 -35.37 -9.39 1.87
N ILE A 223 -34.43 -10.34 1.83
CA ILE A 223 -33.14 -10.18 1.14
C ILE A 223 -33.36 -9.82 -0.35
N CYS A 224 -34.26 -10.52 -1.05
CA CYS A 224 -34.58 -10.21 -2.46
C CYS A 224 -35.21 -8.82 -2.65
N VAL A 225 -36.06 -8.38 -1.71
CA VAL A 225 -36.67 -7.05 -1.76
C VAL A 225 -35.61 -5.97 -1.57
N ILE A 226 -34.66 -6.17 -0.65
CA ILE A 226 -33.54 -5.26 -0.42
C ILE A 226 -32.67 -5.17 -1.67
N TRP A 227 -32.32 -6.30 -2.28
CA TRP A 227 -31.51 -6.31 -3.50
C TRP A 227 -32.20 -5.58 -4.65
N ARG A 228 -33.50 -5.82 -4.87
CA ARG A 228 -34.24 -5.14 -5.94
C ARG A 228 -34.33 -3.62 -5.75
N LYS A 229 -34.63 -3.15 -4.53
CA LYS A 229 -34.74 -1.70 -4.27
C LYS A 229 -33.43 -0.97 -4.56
N LYS A 230 -32.31 -1.61 -4.25
CA LYS A 230 -30.99 -1.03 -4.50
C LYS A 230 -30.68 -0.94 -6.00
N ASP A 231 -31.13 -1.90 -6.80
CA ASP A 231 -31.02 -1.83 -8.27
C ASP A 231 -31.84 -0.65 -8.86
N ASP A 232 -33.04 -0.38 -8.32
CA ASP A 232 -33.91 0.71 -8.79
C ASP A 232 -33.38 2.11 -8.41
N ASP A 233 -32.69 2.24 -7.27
CA ASP A 233 -32.10 3.51 -6.82
C ASP A 233 -30.84 3.90 -7.66
N ASP A 234 -30.10 2.93 -8.19
CA ASP A 234 -28.92 3.16 -9.05
C ASP A 234 -29.29 3.48 -10.52
N GLU A 235 -30.41 2.97 -11.06
CA GLU A 235 -30.89 3.30 -12.42
C GLU A 235 -31.42 4.76 -12.56
N SER A 236 -31.55 5.49 -11.45
CA SER A 236 -32.06 6.87 -11.44
C SER A 236 -31.03 7.95 -11.80
N LEU A 237 -29.77 7.59 -12.09
CA LEU A 237 -28.67 8.52 -12.40
C LEU A 237 -28.30 8.58 -13.90
N GLU A 238 -29.11 8.03 -14.80
CA GLU A 238 -28.95 8.24 -16.25
C GLU A 238 -29.92 9.32 -16.75
N GLY A 239 -29.53 10.59 -16.63
CA GLY A 239 -30.30 11.73 -17.16
C GLY A 239 -29.52 13.03 -17.19
N ASP A 240 -28.94 13.33 -18.36
CA ASP A 240 -28.54 14.64 -18.91
C ASP A 240 -27.79 15.66 -18.02
N GLY A 241 -26.50 15.83 -18.34
CA GLY A 241 -25.92 17.13 -18.74
C GLY A 241 -25.98 18.33 -17.79
N GLU A 242 -24.79 18.73 -17.34
CA GLU A 242 -24.43 20.07 -16.82
C GLU A 242 -25.09 20.47 -15.49
N ASP A 243 -24.43 20.13 -14.39
CA ASP A 243 -24.47 20.95 -13.16
C ASP A 243 -23.09 20.98 -12.51
N ASP A 244 -22.42 22.10 -12.73
CA ASP A 244 -21.25 22.62 -12.04
C ASP A 244 -21.62 23.03 -10.60
N GLY A 245 -22.04 22.04 -9.82
CA GLY A 245 -22.33 22.13 -8.40
C GLY A 245 -21.31 21.35 -7.58
N GLU A 246 -20.35 22.07 -7.01
CA GLU A 246 -19.42 21.61 -5.98
C GLU A 246 -20.21 21.01 -4.79
N SER A 247 -20.42 19.69 -4.81
CA SER A 247 -20.99 18.94 -3.69
C SER A 247 -19.89 18.70 -2.67
N ASP A 248 -19.74 19.64 -1.75
CA ASP A 248 -19.08 19.45 -0.46
C ASP A 248 -19.76 18.27 0.28
N LEU A 249 -19.23 17.06 0.06
CA LEU A 249 -19.44 15.95 0.97
C LEU A 249 -18.59 16.24 2.22
N GLU A 250 -19.17 16.99 3.14
CA GLU A 250 -18.70 17.12 4.52
C GLU A 250 -18.74 15.72 5.14
N TYR A 251 -17.62 14.99 5.03
CA TYR A 251 -17.32 13.88 5.91
C TYR A 251 -17.28 14.47 7.32
N GLY A 252 -18.41 14.41 8.03
CA GLY A 252 -18.44 14.73 9.44
C GLY A 252 -17.40 13.86 10.14
N GLU A 253 -16.31 14.48 10.58
CA GLU A 253 -15.37 13.89 11.52
C GLU A 253 -16.21 13.54 12.75
N ILE A 254 -16.52 12.26 12.92
CA ILE A 254 -17.05 11.74 14.17
C ILE A 254 -15.87 11.80 15.14
N GLU A 255 -15.67 12.98 15.73
CA GLU A 255 -14.92 13.16 16.96
C GLU A 255 -15.74 12.49 18.07
N ASP A 256 -15.72 11.15 18.12
CA ASP A 256 -16.09 10.44 19.34
C ASP A 256 -15.00 10.80 20.36
N GLU A 257 -15.17 11.95 21.01
CA GLU A 257 -14.35 12.46 22.10
C GLU A 257 -14.20 11.38 23.19
N GLU A 258 -15.25 10.57 23.37
CA GLU A 258 -15.30 9.40 24.25
C GLU A 258 -14.34 8.27 23.83
N LEU A 259 -14.08 8.09 22.52
CA LEU A 259 -13.08 7.16 22.02
C LEU A 259 -11.66 7.70 22.22
N MET A 260 -11.47 9.02 22.07
CA MET A 260 -10.17 9.67 22.27
C MET A 260 -9.77 9.68 23.75
N ASP A 261 -10.72 9.95 24.64
CA ASP A 261 -10.56 9.89 26.10
C ASP A 261 -10.26 8.45 26.57
N ALA A 262 -10.96 7.45 26.02
CA ALA A 262 -10.67 6.05 26.34
C ALA A 262 -9.27 5.60 25.89
N ILE A 263 -8.75 6.15 24.78
CA ILE A 263 -7.39 5.88 24.30
C ILE A 263 -6.35 6.54 25.22
N GLU A 264 -6.60 7.77 25.67
CA GLU A 264 -5.70 8.48 26.59
C GLU A 264 -5.67 7.82 27.98
N GLU A 265 -6.82 7.37 28.50
CA GLU A 265 -6.91 6.65 29.77
C GLU A 265 -6.14 5.32 29.75
N ILE A 266 -6.21 4.59 28.64
CA ILE A 266 -5.45 3.34 28.44
C ILE A 266 -3.93 3.63 28.37
N ALA A 267 -3.53 4.71 27.69
CA ALA A 267 -2.12 5.09 27.58
C ALA A 267 -1.50 5.44 28.95
N LEU A 268 -2.24 6.17 29.79
CA LEU A 268 -1.81 6.54 31.15
C LEU A 268 -1.71 5.31 32.08
N ALA A 269 -2.60 4.33 31.92
CA ALA A 269 -2.56 3.09 32.70
C ALA A 269 -1.34 2.21 32.35
N ASP A 270 -0.89 2.22 31.09
CA ASP A 270 0.29 1.46 30.65
C ASP A 270 1.62 2.11 31.08
N GLU A 271 1.68 3.46 31.15
CA GLU A 271 2.85 4.17 31.68
C GLU A 271 3.06 3.87 33.18
N TYR A 272 1.97 3.74 33.94
CA TYR A 272 2.02 3.34 35.35
C TYR A 272 2.45 1.87 35.56
N ARG A 273 2.16 0.97 34.61
CA ARG A 273 2.60 -0.44 34.65
C ARG A 273 4.08 -0.62 34.36
N TYR A 274 4.67 0.22 33.51
CA TYR A 274 6.10 0.18 33.22
C TYR A 274 6.97 0.75 34.36
N GLY A 275 6.45 1.72 35.12
CA GLY A 275 7.16 2.30 36.27
C GLY A 275 7.34 1.38 37.49
N GLN A 276 6.62 0.24 37.56
CA GLN A 276 6.74 -0.73 38.66
C GLN A 276 7.64 -1.94 38.35
N ASN A 277 8.08 -2.13 37.10
CA ASN A 277 8.91 -3.27 36.71
C ASN A 277 10.41 -2.96 36.58
N GLU A 278 10.86 -1.78 37.02
CA GLU A 278 12.26 -1.33 36.93
C GLU A 278 13.14 -1.75 38.14
N GLU A 279 12.70 -2.71 38.97
CA GLU A 279 13.46 -3.18 40.15
C GLU A 279 13.91 -4.65 40.06
N LEU A 280 14.12 -5.21 38.88
CA LEU A 280 14.82 -6.50 38.73
C LEU A 280 15.61 -6.54 37.40
N VAL A 281 16.75 -5.85 37.37
CA VAL A 281 17.80 -6.11 36.40
C VAL A 281 19.09 -6.35 37.18
N ASP A 282 19.33 -7.61 37.50
CA ASP A 282 20.67 -8.12 37.78
C ASP A 282 20.77 -9.53 37.23
N ASP A 283 21.90 -9.78 36.58
CA ASP A 283 22.50 -11.07 36.24
C ASP A 283 22.27 -11.69 34.85
N LEU A 284 23.23 -11.35 33.98
CA LEU A 284 24.18 -12.29 33.35
C LEU A 284 23.75 -13.06 32.10
N ASP A 285 24.31 -12.62 30.97
CA ASP A 285 25.26 -13.37 30.12
C ASP A 285 25.14 -14.90 30.13
N ASP A 286 24.61 -15.48 29.05
CA ASP A 286 25.22 -16.62 28.35
C ASP A 286 24.38 -17.10 27.15
N LEU A 287 25.09 -17.62 26.15
CA LEU A 287 24.65 -18.42 24.98
C LEU A 287 24.47 -17.68 23.64
N ASP A 288 25.61 -17.17 23.14
CA ASP A 288 26.04 -17.45 21.76
C ASP A 288 26.21 -18.98 21.59
N ASP A 289 25.47 -19.59 20.64
CA ASP A 289 25.75 -20.85 19.90
C ASP A 289 24.45 -21.64 19.62
N ILE A 290 23.73 -21.31 18.54
CA ILE A 290 23.05 -22.33 17.71
C ILE A 290 23.16 -21.93 16.23
N ASP A 291 24.15 -22.51 15.56
CA ASP A 291 24.26 -22.61 14.11
C ASP A 291 23.17 -23.54 13.53
N ASN A 292 22.66 -23.18 12.35
CA ASN A 292 22.10 -24.04 11.30
C ASN A 292 21.24 -25.26 11.67
N GLU A 293 19.91 -25.12 11.60
CA GLU A 293 19.09 -26.11 10.87
C GLU A 293 17.86 -25.46 10.21
N PHE A 294 17.90 -25.44 8.89
CA PHE A 294 16.87 -24.93 7.99
C PHE A 294 15.95 -26.09 7.57
N MET A 295 14.64 -25.78 7.49
CA MET A 295 13.52 -26.48 6.83
C MET A 295 12.68 -27.51 7.61
N PRO A 296 11.41 -27.16 7.92
CA PRO A 296 10.29 -28.08 7.79
C PRO A 296 9.71 -28.04 6.36
N SER A 297 9.58 -29.24 5.79
CA SER A 297 9.16 -29.54 4.42
C SER A 297 7.70 -29.18 4.11
N SER A 298 7.44 -28.85 2.84
CA SER A 298 6.10 -28.69 2.26
C SER A 298 5.25 -29.98 2.37
N PRO A 299 3.92 -29.90 2.58
CA PRO A 299 3.06 -31.06 2.45
C PRO A 299 2.73 -31.33 0.96
N ILE A 300 3.23 -32.44 0.44
CA ILE A 300 2.82 -33.01 -0.84
C ILE A 300 1.37 -33.50 -0.71
N LYS A 301 0.47 -32.95 -1.53
CA LYS A 301 -0.87 -33.51 -1.77
C LYS A 301 -0.73 -34.78 -2.60
N SER A 302 -0.94 -35.95 -1.99
CA SER A 302 -1.14 -37.23 -2.66
C SER A 302 -2.65 -37.50 -2.77
N LEU A 303 -3.19 -37.27 -3.96
CA LEU A 303 -4.45 -37.83 -4.44
C LEU A 303 -4.41 -39.37 -4.40
N HIS A 304 -5.60 -39.97 -4.33
CA HIS A 304 -6.00 -41.37 -4.61
C HIS A 304 -6.35 -42.23 -3.39
N LYS A 305 -7.67 -42.38 -3.15
CA LYS A 305 -8.31 -43.69 -3.36
C LYS A 305 -9.83 -43.57 -3.56
N ARG A 306 -10.29 -44.01 -4.73
CA ARG A 306 -11.68 -44.37 -5.01
C ARG A 306 -12.06 -45.66 -4.27
N ARG A 307 -13.32 -45.70 -3.82
CA ARG A 307 -14.30 -46.81 -3.79
C ARG A 307 -13.81 -48.25 -3.56
N ASN A 308 -14.43 -48.94 -2.59
CA ASN A 308 -15.38 -50.05 -2.80
C ASN A 308 -15.65 -50.82 -1.50
N LEU A 309 -16.92 -50.79 -1.05
CA LEU A 309 -17.81 -51.89 -0.63
C LEU A 309 -18.88 -51.32 0.31
#